data_AF-A0AAV4B252-F1
#
_entry.id   AF-A0AAV4B252-F1
#
_cell.length_a   1.000
_cell.length_b   1.000
_cell.length_c   1.000
_cell.angle_alpha   90.00
_cell.angle_beta   90.00
_cell.angle_gamma   90.00
#
_symmetry.space_group_name_H-M   'P 1'
#
loop_
_entity.id
_entity.type
_entity.pdbx_description
1 polymer ?
#
loop_
_entity_poly.entity_id
_entity_poly.type
_entity_poly.pdbx_seq_one_letter_code
_entity_poly.pdbx_strand_id
1 'polypeptide(L)'
;MTNRTFLTVERKDKQGPWVVQFTDSFWETRYHWIDDNILLGLSRARISWDIAKDQAPGVYRIRHFGTHKSLQGKYTKFTGQTREFEVFASSH
;
A
#
# COMPACT_ATOMS: atom_id res chain seq x y z
N MET A 1 2.40 -12.96 8.63
CA MET A 1 1.52 -11.87 9.08
C MET A 1 0.12 -12.45 9.17
N THR A 2 -0.25 -13.09 10.27
CA THR A 2 -1.64 -13.52 10.49
C THR A 2 -2.37 -12.37 11.20
N ASN A 3 -3.50 -11.93 10.64
CA ASN A 3 -4.33 -10.78 11.08
C ASN A 3 -3.76 -9.36 10.85
N ARG A 4 -2.95 -9.14 9.81
CA ARG A 4 -2.46 -7.79 9.40
C ARG A 4 -2.47 -7.66 7.87
N THR A 5 -2.59 -6.43 7.37
CA THR A 5 -2.53 -6.11 5.93
C THR A 5 -1.09 -5.85 5.45
N PHE A 6 -0.80 -6.16 4.20
CA PHE A 6 0.42 -5.79 3.48
C PHE A 6 0.37 -4.37 2.89
N LEU A 7 -0.83 -3.81 2.71
CA LEU A 7 -1.00 -2.43 2.20
C LEU A 7 -2.21 -1.72 2.81
N THR A 8 -2.15 -0.39 2.87
CA THR A 8 -3.34 0.45 3.05
C THR A 8 -3.40 1.51 1.96
N VAL A 9 -4.59 1.76 1.43
CA VAL A 9 -4.93 3.01 0.73
C VAL A 9 -5.58 3.92 1.77
N GLU A 10 -5.00 5.09 1.98
CA GLU A 10 -5.44 6.04 3.00
C GLU A 10 -5.86 7.35 2.34
N ARG A 11 -6.97 7.93 2.80
CA ARG A 11 -7.45 9.26 2.41
C ARG A 11 -7.17 10.25 3.54
N LYS A 12 -6.74 11.45 3.18
CA LYS A 12 -6.57 12.56 4.12
C LYS A 12 -7.94 13.11 4.51
N ASP A 13 -8.26 13.08 5.78
CA ASP A 13 -9.49 13.66 6.31
C ASP A 13 -9.36 15.19 6.40
N LYS A 14 -10.51 15.88 6.45
CA LYS A 14 -10.57 17.35 6.52
C LYS A 14 -9.88 17.90 7.77
N GLN A 15 -9.86 17.13 8.85
CA GLN A 15 -9.23 17.47 10.12
C GLN A 15 -7.73 17.13 10.16
N GLY A 16 -7.17 16.60 9.06
CA GLY A 16 -5.76 16.22 8.94
C GLY A 16 -5.37 14.76 9.18
N PRO A 17 -6.13 13.89 9.90
CA PRO A 17 -5.72 12.49 10.05
C PRO A 17 -5.89 11.70 8.74
N TRP A 18 -5.14 10.60 8.64
CA TRP A 18 -5.26 9.66 7.52
C TRP A 18 -6.22 8.53 7.89
N VAL A 19 -7.23 8.31 7.06
CA VAL A 19 -8.26 7.29 7.26
C VAL A 19 -8.04 6.18 6.24
N VAL A 20 -7.93 4.93 6.72
CA VAL A 20 -7.83 3.75 5.84
C VAL A 20 -9.15 3.59 5.07
N GLN A 21 -9.06 3.51 3.75
CA GLN A 21 -10.19 3.27 2.87
C GLN A 21 -10.16 1.84 2.33
N PHE A 22 -8.97 1.33 1.99
CA PHE A 22 -8.79 -0.02 1.47
C PHE A 22 -7.58 -0.72 2.11
N THR A 23 -7.68 -2.03 2.24
CA THR A 23 -6.62 -2.98 2.64
C THR A 23 -6.44 -4.05 1.57
N ASP A 24 -5.45 -4.92 1.70
CA ASP A 24 -5.19 -6.03 0.77
C ASP A 24 -6.32 -7.08 0.67
N SER A 25 -7.34 -6.98 1.51
CA SER A 25 -8.56 -7.79 1.46
C SER A 25 -9.63 -7.23 0.51
N PHE A 26 -9.45 -6.02 -0.02
CA PHE A 26 -10.41 -5.37 -0.93
C PHE A 26 -10.08 -5.71 -2.38
N TRP A 27 -11.13 -5.95 -3.18
CA TRP A 27 -11.02 -6.35 -4.59
C TRP A 27 -10.31 -5.30 -5.45
N GLU A 28 -10.47 -4.03 -5.10
CA GLU A 28 -9.87 -2.87 -5.75
C GLU A 28 -8.36 -2.83 -5.57
N THR A 29 -7.79 -3.59 -4.64
CA THR A 29 -6.35 -3.56 -4.36
C THR A 29 -5.69 -4.86 -4.75
N ARG A 30 -4.45 -4.77 -5.24
CA ARG A 30 -3.61 -5.95 -5.47
C ARG A 30 -2.22 -5.74 -4.89
N TYR A 31 -1.72 -6.81 -4.29
CA TYR A 31 -0.35 -6.92 -3.82
C TYR A 31 0.36 -8.02 -4.62
N HIS A 32 1.45 -7.67 -5.29
CA HIS A 32 2.28 -8.60 -6.04
C HIS A 32 3.71 -8.52 -5.53
N TRP A 33 4.21 -9.62 -4.97
CA TRP A 33 5.62 -9.78 -4.62
C TRP A 33 6.43 -10.28 -5.81
N ILE A 34 7.45 -9.52 -6.19
CA ILE A 34 8.32 -9.83 -7.33
C ILE A 34 9.71 -10.08 -6.78
N ASP A 35 10.22 -11.30 -6.95
CA ASP A 35 11.60 -11.64 -6.65
C ASP A 35 12.49 -11.19 -7.81
N ASP A 36 13.24 -10.11 -7.62
CA ASP A 36 14.12 -9.58 -8.67
C ASP A 36 15.42 -10.37 -8.75
N ASN A 37 16.06 -10.59 -7.60
CA ASN A 37 17.27 -11.37 -7.51
C ASN A 37 17.35 -12.06 -6.15
N ILE A 38 16.96 -13.33 -6.13
CA ILE A 38 16.93 -14.16 -4.92
C ILE A 38 18.33 -14.31 -4.32
N LEU A 39 19.38 -14.40 -5.16
CA LEU A 39 20.77 -14.56 -4.70
C LEU A 39 21.27 -13.30 -3.96
N LEU A 40 20.79 -12.12 -4.35
CA LEU A 40 21.11 -10.85 -3.68
C LEU A 40 20.07 -10.44 -2.63
N GLY A 41 19.00 -11.22 -2.43
CA GLY A 41 17.89 -10.88 -1.55
C GLY A 41 17.10 -9.64 -1.99
N LEU A 42 17.12 -9.31 -3.28
CA LEU A 42 16.39 -8.17 -3.84
C LEU A 42 14.99 -8.60 -4.28
N SER A 43 14.00 -7.85 -3.80
CA SER A 43 12.58 -8.06 -4.08
C SER A 43 11.87 -6.72 -4.20
N ARG A 44 10.75 -6.71 -4.93
CA ARG A 44 9.86 -5.55 -5.08
C ARG A 44 8.43 -5.94 -4.72
N ALA A 45 7.80 -5.10 -3.91
CA ALA A 45 6.36 -5.15 -3.70
C ALA A 45 5.68 -4.19 -4.69
N ARG A 46 4.93 -4.71 -5.66
CA ARG A 46 4.09 -3.92 -6.54
C ARG A 46 2.67 -3.88 -5.96
N ILE A 47 2.22 -2.68 -5.64
CA ILE A 47 0.86 -2.43 -5.15
C ILE A 47 0.09 -1.68 -6.23
N SER A 48 -1.12 -2.13 -6.53
CA SER A 48 -2.06 -1.41 -7.38
C SER A 48 -3.37 -1.17 -6.66
N TRP A 49 -4.02 -0.05 -7.00
CA TRP A 49 -5.35 0.31 -6.55
C TRP A 49 -6.17 0.74 -7.77
N ASP A 50 -7.24 0.01 -8.04
CA ASP A 50 -8.21 0.27 -9.08
C ASP A 50 -9.25 1.25 -8.53
N ILE A 51 -9.19 2.50 -8.99
CA ILE A 51 -10.04 3.60 -8.50
C ILE A 51 -11.44 3.46 -9.13
N ALA A 52 -12.45 3.19 -8.31
CA ALA A 52 -13.84 3.12 -8.74
C ALA A 52 -14.36 4.49 -9.22
N LYS A 53 -15.34 4.49 -10.13
CA LYS A 53 -15.90 5.73 -10.72
C LYS A 53 -16.53 6.67 -9.69
N ASP A 54 -17.10 6.10 -8.63
CA ASP A 54 -17.75 6.78 -7.52
C ASP A 54 -16.80 7.03 -6.33
N GLN A 55 -15.49 6.78 -6.49
CA GLN A 55 -14.52 7.04 -5.44
C GLN A 55 -14.54 8.52 -5.05
N ALA A 56 -14.64 8.77 -3.74
CA ALA A 56 -14.69 10.13 -3.22
C ALA A 56 -13.42 10.92 -3.61
N PRO A 57 -13.54 12.12 -4.20
CA PRO A 57 -12.37 12.93 -4.52
C PRO A 57 -11.58 13.32 -3.27
N GLY A 58 -10.28 13.52 -3.40
CA GLY A 58 -9.43 13.99 -2.31
C GLY A 58 -7.98 13.57 -2.44
N VAL A 59 -7.22 13.79 -1.37
CA VAL A 59 -5.80 13.44 -1.30
C VAL A 59 -5.65 12.05 -0.69
N TYR A 60 -4.92 11.18 -1.38
CA TYR A 60 -4.67 9.81 -1.03
C TYR A 60 -3.18 9.51 -0.92
N ARG A 61 -2.86 8.41 -0.24
CA ARG A 61 -1.54 7.78 -0.26
C ARG A 61 -1.67 6.28 -0.11
N ILE A 62 -0.63 5.55 -0.50
CA ILE A 62 -0.51 4.11 -0.26
C ILE A 62 0.60 3.88 0.75
N ARG A 63 0.35 3.01 1.73
CA ARG A 63 1.37 2.49 2.64
C ARG A 63 1.55 1.01 2.44
N HIS A 64 2.80 0.56 2.54
CA HIS A 64 3.18 -0.84 2.48
C HIS A 64 3.78 -1.28 3.82
N PHE A 65 3.37 -2.44 4.32
CA PHE A 65 3.88 -3.05 5.53
C PHE A 65 4.65 -4.32 5.16
N GLY A 66 5.97 -4.27 5.34
CA GLY A 66 6.87 -5.35 4.98
C GLY A 66 7.59 -5.94 6.20
N THR A 67 8.22 -7.10 6.00
CA THR A 67 9.15 -7.69 6.97
C THR A 67 10.38 -8.13 6.19
N HIS A 68 11.56 -7.61 6.56
CA HIS A 68 12.82 -8.05 6.00
C HIS A 68 13.51 -9.03 6.95
N LYS A 69 14.23 -10.01 6.41
CA LYS A 69 15.08 -10.93 7.17
C LYS A 69 16.54 -10.52 6.99
N SER A 70 17.26 -10.26 8.07
CA SER A 70 18.70 -9.98 8.00
C SER A 70 19.50 -11.25 7.69
N LEU A 71 20.78 -11.07 7.31
CA LEU A 71 21.70 -12.19 7.10
C LEU A 71 21.89 -13.06 8.36
N GLN A 72 21.76 -12.47 9.56
CA GLN A 72 21.77 -13.22 10.83
C GLN A 72 20.41 -13.89 11.15
N GLY A 73 19.45 -13.86 10.22
CA GLY A 73 18.15 -14.50 10.36
C GLY A 73 17.11 -13.72 11.16
N LYS A 74 17.41 -12.48 11.58
CA LYS A 74 16.47 -11.64 12.34
C LYS A 74 15.39 -11.06 11.43
N TYR A 75 14.13 -11.19 11.82
CA TYR A 75 13.00 -10.55 11.14
C TYR A 75 12.73 -9.16 11.71
N THR A 76 12.70 -8.15 10.84
CA THR A 76 12.45 -6.76 11.22
C THR A 76 11.35 -6.17 10.34
N LYS A 77 10.34 -5.58 10.97
CA LYS A 77 9.23 -4.92 10.27
C LYS A 77 9.67 -3.56 9.75
N PHE A 78 9.17 -3.18 8.58
CA PHE A 78 9.34 -1.84 8.04
C PHE A 78 8.04 -1.33 7.43
N THR A 79 7.97 -0.02 7.18
CA THR A 79 6.85 0.61 6.49
C THR A 79 7.37 1.55 5.43
N GLY A 80 6.83 1.43 4.22
CA GLY A 80 7.01 2.38 3.13
C GLY A 80 5.73 3.18 2.90
N GLN A 81 5.87 4.41 2.42
CA GLN A 81 4.75 5.27 2.07
C GLN A 81 5.05 5.98 0.76
N THR A 82 4.04 6.10 -0.11
CA THR A 82 4.14 6.93 -1.31
C THR A 82 4.15 8.42 -0.96
N ARG A 83 4.42 9.25 -1.97
CA ARG A 83 3.99 10.65 -1.93
C ARG A 83 2.45 10.72 -1.93
N GLU A 84 1.92 11.84 -1.49
CA GLU A 84 0.49 12.15 -1.60
C GLU A 84 0.12 12.31 -3.09
N PHE A 85 -1.08 11.87 -3.47
CA PHE A 85 -1.63 12.04 -4.82
C PHE A 85 -3.13 12.37 -4.76
N GLU A 86 -3.64 13.09 -5.75
CA GLU A 86 -5.03 13.53 -5.81
C GLU A 86 -5.87 12.58 -6.66
N VAL A 87 -7.07 12.28 -6.16
CA VAL A 87 -8.14 11.60 -6.92
C VAL A 87 -9.22 12.63 -7.19
N PHE A 88 -9.55 12.81 -8.46
CA PHE A 88 -10.60 13.71 -8.92
C PHE A 88 -11.88 12.93 -9.22
N ALA A 89 -13.02 13.64 -9.23
CA ALA A 89 -14.25 13.06 -9.72
C ALA A 89 -14.10 12.71 -11.21
N SER A 90 -14.66 11.58 -11.63
CA SER A 90 -14.74 11.27 -13.06
C SER A 90 -15.66 12.30 -13.73
N SER A 91 -15.14 13.10 -14.65
CA SER A 91 -15.96 13.88 -15.58
C SER A 91 -16.57 12.94 -16.63
N HIS A 92 -17.87 13.08 -16.87
CA HIS A 92 -18.56 12.48 -18.00
C HIS A 92 -18.32 13.31 -19.28
#